data_AF-A0A2T0RFV0-F1
#
_entry.id   AF-A0A2T0RFV0-F1
#
_cell.length_a   1.000
_cell.length_b   1.000
_cell.length_c   1.000
_cell.angle_alpha   90.00
_cell.angle_beta   90.00
_cell.angle_gamma   90.00
#
_symmetry.space_group_name_H-M   'P 1'
#
loop_
_entity.id
_entity.type
_entity.pdbx_description
1 polymer ?
#
loop_
_entity_poly.entity_id
_entity_poly.type
_entity_poly.pdbx_seq_one_letter_code
_entity_poly.pdbx_strand_id
1 'polypeptide(L)'
;MTTDDDNRPTRRRVTLTGISSRAWEHPADRGALTALRELRGFDDVVKAFFGMWNERGFRLQFLASAIRVDHRQYPRVYQRFTEAAATLDVAELPELYVTQAPVINGQAIGMDKPFIVITTAAVEKLDDDELRALLGHEIGHVRSGHAVYKTIMMILTRWAANLSWLPVGAIALRGILAAMFEWWRKAELSADRAGLLAGQDPAASTRLLMKLAGGGDLSQIDTAAFLEQAAEYESGGDLRDSIHKLGMTAWSTHPVPVARASELRKWIDAGDYGRILGGDYPRRDSDGNASVTDDIKAAADSYRQTFNTSQDPLVGLLRKVGDGAADLAGSAARGARDWASGTGRRRDGGEDTPPPA
;
A
#
# COMPACT_ATOMS: atom_id res chain seq x y z
N MET A 1 38.06 10.37 -13.74
CA MET A 1 37.25 11.48 -14.30
C MET A 1 36.00 10.86 -14.87
N THR A 2 34.97 10.69 -14.05
CA THR A 2 33.61 10.40 -14.51
C THR A 2 33.04 11.71 -15.01
N THR A 3 32.79 11.80 -16.31
CA THR A 3 32.21 12.99 -16.93
C THR A 3 30.82 13.24 -16.37
N ASP A 4 30.56 14.49 -15.98
CA ASP A 4 29.34 15.02 -15.36
C ASP A 4 28.05 14.89 -16.24
N ASP A 5 28.15 14.15 -17.35
CA ASP A 5 27.12 13.98 -18.38
C ASP A 5 26.34 12.65 -18.23
N ASP A 6 26.90 11.63 -17.58
CA ASP A 6 26.25 10.32 -17.39
C ASP A 6 25.16 10.31 -16.31
N ASN A 7 25.03 11.38 -15.51
CA ASN A 7 24.11 11.46 -14.37
C ASN A 7 23.08 12.61 -14.50
N ARG A 8 22.91 13.14 -15.71
CA ARG A 8 21.85 14.12 -15.99
C ARG A 8 20.55 13.38 -16.30
N PRO A 9 19.44 13.68 -15.62
CA PRO A 9 18.18 13.05 -15.95
C PRO A 9 17.84 13.35 -17.42
N THR A 10 17.53 12.31 -18.18
CA THR A 10 17.20 12.37 -19.63
C THR A 10 16.06 13.34 -19.94
N ARG A 11 15.29 13.74 -18.91
CA ARG A 11 14.26 14.78 -18.96
C ARG A 11 14.26 15.59 -17.66
N ARG A 12 14.06 16.90 -17.77
CA ARG A 12 13.85 17.76 -16.59
C ARG A 12 12.57 17.31 -15.86
N ARG A 13 12.69 16.99 -14.56
CA ARG A 13 11.54 16.68 -13.69
C ARG A 13 10.56 17.85 -13.64
N VAL A 14 9.27 17.54 -13.52
CA VAL A 14 8.19 18.52 -13.45
C VAL A 14 7.90 18.78 -11.98
N THR A 15 7.94 20.04 -11.55
CA THR A 15 7.49 20.39 -10.21
C THR A 15 5.96 20.32 -10.16
N LEU A 16 5.43 19.48 -9.27
CA LEU A 16 4.00 19.29 -9.07
C LEU A 16 3.47 20.35 -8.10
N THR A 17 3.52 21.62 -8.52
CA THR A 17 3.13 22.75 -7.66
C THR A 17 1.75 22.56 -7.05
N GLY A 18 1.60 22.82 -5.75
CA GLY A 18 0.34 22.72 -5.03
C GLY A 18 -0.24 21.31 -4.92
N ILE A 19 0.49 20.25 -5.29
CA ILE A 19 -0.03 18.87 -5.28
C ILE A 19 -0.49 18.45 -3.88
N SER A 20 -1.71 17.93 -3.82
CA SER A 20 -2.28 17.28 -2.63
C SER A 20 -1.78 15.86 -2.50
N SER A 21 -1.64 15.37 -1.27
CA SER A 21 -1.30 13.97 -1.04
C SER A 21 -2.36 13.00 -1.58
N ARG A 22 -3.59 13.48 -1.71
CA ARG A 22 -4.71 12.77 -2.35
C ARG A 22 -4.43 12.39 -3.80
N ALA A 23 -3.45 13.02 -4.47
CA ALA A 23 -3.05 12.69 -5.84
C ALA A 23 -2.34 11.32 -5.94
N TRP A 24 -1.58 10.93 -4.92
CA TRP A 24 -0.86 9.66 -4.89
C TRP A 24 -1.46 8.63 -3.94
N GLU A 25 -2.28 9.06 -2.98
CA GLU A 25 -2.93 8.15 -2.03
C GLU A 25 -3.81 7.10 -2.74
N HIS A 26 -3.52 5.84 -2.44
CA HIS A 26 -4.31 4.71 -2.88
C HIS A 26 -5.77 4.86 -2.35
N PRO A 27 -6.81 4.64 -3.17
CA PRO A 27 -8.19 4.76 -2.68
C PRO A 27 -8.48 3.89 -1.45
N ALA A 28 -8.00 2.65 -1.46
CA ALA A 28 -8.10 1.75 -0.30
C ALA A 28 -7.33 2.22 0.94
N ASP A 29 -6.28 3.03 0.82
CA ASP A 29 -5.57 3.62 1.97
C ASP A 29 -6.48 4.63 2.69
N ARG A 30 -7.01 5.61 1.96
CA ARG A 30 -7.94 6.62 2.50
C ARG A 30 -9.19 5.99 3.10
N GLY A 31 -9.79 5.02 2.40
CA GLY A 31 -10.97 4.31 2.90
C GLY A 31 -10.68 3.44 4.12
N ALA A 32 -9.56 2.70 4.13
CA ALA A 32 -9.19 1.86 5.26
C ALA A 32 -8.92 2.71 6.51
N LEU A 33 -8.30 3.88 6.37
CA LEU A 33 -8.08 4.79 7.50
C LEU A 33 -9.40 5.33 8.06
N THR A 34 -10.34 5.72 7.21
CA THR A 34 -11.69 6.12 7.65
C THR A 34 -12.40 4.98 8.37
N ALA A 35 -12.39 3.77 7.81
CA ALA A 35 -12.99 2.60 8.45
C ALA A 35 -12.31 2.22 9.79
N LEU A 36 -10.99 2.38 9.89
CA LEU A 36 -10.23 2.12 11.10
C LEU A 36 -10.66 3.04 12.25
N ARG A 37 -10.95 4.33 11.96
CA ARG A 37 -11.42 5.31 12.95
C ARG A 37 -12.79 4.98 13.51
N GLU A 38 -13.63 4.30 12.75
CA GLU A 38 -14.97 3.86 13.18
C GLU A 38 -14.94 2.60 14.08
N LEU A 39 -13.77 1.96 14.25
CA LEU A 39 -13.67 0.79 15.12
C LEU A 39 -13.87 1.18 16.59
N ARG A 40 -14.78 0.47 17.26
CA ARG A 40 -15.04 0.64 18.69
C ARG A 40 -13.74 0.50 19.50
N GLY A 41 -13.43 1.52 20.29
CA GLY A 41 -12.23 1.56 21.15
C GLY A 41 -10.96 2.07 20.48
N PHE A 42 -11.01 2.43 19.19
CA PHE A 42 -9.87 3.04 18.51
C PHE A 42 -9.49 4.40 19.13
N ASP A 43 -10.47 5.23 19.45
CA ASP A 43 -10.23 6.53 20.10
C ASP A 43 -9.54 6.40 21.46
N ASP A 44 -9.90 5.37 22.24
CA ASP A 44 -9.29 5.12 23.54
C ASP A 44 -7.82 4.71 23.39
N VAL A 45 -7.53 3.89 22.37
CA VAL A 45 -6.17 3.50 21.98
C VAL A 45 -5.34 4.72 21.58
N VAL A 46 -5.90 5.59 20.73
CA VAL A 46 -5.25 6.82 20.27
C VAL A 46 -4.98 7.75 21.45
N LYS A 47 -5.95 7.98 22.34
CA LYS A 47 -5.78 8.80 23.56
C LYS A 47 -4.72 8.22 24.50
N ALA A 48 -4.72 6.92 24.73
CA ALA A 48 -3.72 6.25 25.56
C ALA A 48 -2.30 6.42 24.97
N PHE A 49 -2.17 6.33 23.65
CA PHE A 49 -0.93 6.59 22.94
C PHE A 49 -0.47 8.05 23.11
N PHE A 50 -1.36 9.03 22.89
CA PHE A 50 -1.04 10.45 23.09
C PHE A 50 -0.56 10.75 24.51
N GLY A 51 -1.13 10.10 25.52
CA GLY A 51 -0.71 10.25 26.92
C GLY A 51 0.69 9.68 27.24
N MET A 52 1.19 8.73 26.44
CA MET A 52 2.49 8.09 26.65
C MET A 52 3.59 8.65 25.73
N TRP A 53 3.21 9.25 24.60
CA TRP A 53 4.18 9.67 23.60
C TRP A 53 5.12 10.77 24.11
N ASN A 54 6.41 10.49 24.08
CA ASN A 54 7.46 11.46 24.38
C ASN A 54 8.27 11.75 23.11
N GLU A 55 7.77 12.68 22.29
CA GLU A 55 8.44 13.05 21.03
C GLU A 55 9.88 13.50 21.25
N ARG A 56 10.13 14.27 22.32
CA ARG A 56 11.46 14.79 22.63
C ARG A 56 12.44 13.67 22.93
N GLY A 57 12.02 12.67 23.72
CA GLY A 57 12.85 11.51 24.03
C GLY A 57 13.19 10.69 22.79
N PHE A 58 12.22 10.47 21.91
CA PHE A 58 12.43 9.70 20.69
C PHE A 58 13.34 10.43 19.69
N ARG A 59 13.14 11.75 19.51
CA ARG A 59 14.04 12.58 18.69
C ARG A 59 15.45 12.64 19.26
N LEU A 60 15.59 12.73 20.58
CA LEU A 60 16.89 12.72 21.26
C LEU A 60 17.65 11.41 21.03
N GLN A 61 16.96 10.28 20.96
CA GLN A 61 17.58 8.99 20.63
C GLN A 61 18.27 9.05 19.26
N PHE A 62 17.59 9.54 18.22
CA PHE A 62 18.19 9.68 16.89
C PHE A 62 19.28 10.75 16.84
N LEU A 63 19.10 11.86 17.54
CA LEU A 63 20.15 12.88 17.65
C LEU A 63 21.43 12.31 18.31
N ALA A 64 21.29 11.35 19.23
CA ALA A 64 22.40 10.72 19.92
C ALA A 64 23.06 9.57 19.11
N SER A 65 22.31 8.84 18.27
CA SER A 65 22.78 7.60 17.65
C SER A 65 22.76 7.56 16.12
N ALA A 66 22.32 8.63 15.46
CA ALA A 66 22.27 8.76 14.00
C ALA A 66 22.91 10.06 13.53
N ILE A 67 23.24 10.14 12.24
CA ILE A 67 23.82 11.34 11.64
C ILE A 67 22.71 12.15 10.98
N ARG A 68 22.53 13.40 11.41
CA ARG A 68 21.61 14.34 10.74
C ARG A 68 22.11 14.61 9.31
N VAL A 69 21.18 14.65 8.37
CA VAL A 69 21.47 14.98 6.97
C VAL A 69 21.22 16.46 6.73
N ASP A 70 22.22 17.13 6.18
CA ASP A 70 22.16 18.51 5.71
C ASP A 70 23.20 18.75 4.59
N HIS A 71 23.37 20.00 4.17
CA HIS A 71 24.35 20.37 3.14
C HIS A 71 25.82 20.07 3.52
N ARG A 72 26.13 19.84 4.80
CA ARG A 72 27.47 19.53 5.33
C ARG A 72 27.62 18.04 5.66
N GLN A 73 26.53 17.36 6.00
CA GLN A 73 26.49 15.95 6.40
C GLN A 73 25.62 15.15 5.42
N TYR A 74 26.24 14.22 4.68
CA TYR A 74 25.62 13.51 3.55
C TYR A 74 25.09 14.46 2.44
N PRO A 75 25.94 15.32 1.85
CA PRO A 75 25.50 16.31 0.85
C PRO A 75 24.80 15.68 -0.37
N ARG A 76 25.25 14.49 -0.81
CA ARG A 76 24.58 13.72 -1.87
C ARG A 76 23.13 13.38 -1.49
N VAL A 77 22.91 12.86 -0.29
CA VAL A 77 21.57 12.48 0.20
C VAL A 77 20.72 13.74 0.36
N TYR A 78 21.27 14.80 0.95
CA TYR A 78 20.57 16.07 1.12
C TYR A 78 20.13 16.67 -0.23
N GLN A 79 20.96 16.58 -1.26
CA GLN A 79 20.61 17.04 -2.59
C GLN A 79 19.44 16.23 -3.19
N ARG A 80 19.47 14.89 -3.11
CA ARG A 80 18.35 14.06 -3.60
C ARG A 80 17.06 14.28 -2.80
N PHE A 81 17.20 14.52 -1.51
CA PHE A 81 16.08 14.80 -0.61
C PHE A 81 15.40 16.14 -0.95
N THR A 82 16.18 17.20 -1.14
CA THR A 82 15.68 18.51 -1.55
C THR A 82 15.07 18.48 -2.96
N GLU A 83 15.66 17.73 -3.89
CA GLU A 83 15.09 17.52 -5.24
C GLU A 83 13.74 16.78 -5.20
N ALA A 84 13.63 15.72 -4.39
CA ALA A 84 12.38 14.98 -4.21
C ALA A 84 11.29 15.87 -3.60
N ALA A 85 11.63 16.60 -2.54
CA ALA A 85 10.74 17.53 -1.87
C ALA A 85 10.29 18.68 -2.79
N ALA A 86 11.21 19.25 -3.58
CA ALA A 86 10.89 20.27 -4.56
C ALA A 86 9.94 19.75 -5.64
N THR A 87 10.10 18.49 -6.07
CA THR A 87 9.22 17.86 -7.06
C THR A 87 7.80 17.68 -6.52
N LEU A 88 7.66 17.28 -5.25
CA LEU A 88 6.37 17.15 -4.54
C LEU A 88 5.86 18.46 -3.91
N ASP A 89 6.51 19.59 -4.22
CA ASP A 89 6.18 20.92 -3.71
C ASP A 89 6.04 20.98 -2.18
N VAL A 90 7.05 20.44 -1.48
CA VAL A 90 7.16 20.43 -0.01
C VAL A 90 8.06 21.58 0.43
N ALA A 91 7.46 22.60 1.04
CA ALA A 91 8.16 23.82 1.47
C ALA A 91 9.03 23.62 2.72
N GLU A 92 8.49 22.95 3.75
CA GLU A 92 9.21 22.65 4.98
C GLU A 92 9.69 21.20 4.95
N LEU A 93 11.01 21.02 4.89
CA LEU A 93 11.62 19.70 4.88
C LEU A 93 11.55 19.06 6.27
N PRO A 94 11.04 17.82 6.39
CA PRO A 94 11.21 17.06 7.62
C PRO A 94 12.71 16.83 7.89
N GLU A 95 13.08 16.70 9.16
CA GLU A 95 14.46 16.31 9.48
C GLU A 95 14.76 14.94 8.90
N LEU A 96 15.98 14.73 8.42
CA LEU A 96 16.43 13.47 7.85
C LEU A 96 17.67 12.99 8.61
N TYR A 97 17.71 11.71 8.97
CA TYR A 97 18.84 11.07 9.64
C TYR A 97 19.29 9.82 8.89
N VAL A 98 20.59 9.51 8.95
CA VAL A 98 21.16 8.24 8.53
C VAL A 98 21.53 7.42 9.76
N THR A 99 20.97 6.22 9.88
CA THR A 99 21.29 5.26 10.94
C THR A 99 22.07 4.07 10.39
N GLN A 100 22.95 3.49 11.19
CA GLN A 100 23.75 2.34 10.78
C GLN A 100 22.87 1.09 10.72
N ALA A 101 22.72 0.51 9.53
CA ALA A 101 22.12 -0.80 9.34
C ALA A 101 22.50 -1.39 7.98
N PRO A 102 22.69 -2.73 7.89
CA PRO A 102 23.15 -3.40 6.67
C PRO A 102 22.03 -3.69 5.65
N VAL A 103 20.78 -3.33 5.97
CA VAL A 103 19.60 -3.56 5.12
C VAL A 103 19.08 -2.22 4.60
N ILE A 104 18.73 -2.15 3.31
CA ILE A 104 18.11 -0.97 2.70
C ILE A 104 16.77 -0.74 3.39
N ASN A 105 16.61 0.41 4.04
CA ASN A 105 15.39 0.76 4.74
C ASN A 105 15.23 2.28 4.85
N GLY A 106 13.98 2.71 4.95
CA GLY A 106 13.52 4.07 5.20
C GLY A 106 12.32 4.05 6.12
N GLN A 107 12.17 5.08 6.95
CA GLN A 107 10.95 5.28 7.71
C GLN A 107 10.71 6.73 8.09
N ALA A 108 9.48 7.18 7.85
CA ALA A 108 8.88 8.35 8.48
C ALA A 108 8.34 8.00 9.87
N ILE A 109 8.72 8.79 10.89
CA ILE A 109 8.32 8.58 12.28
C ILE A 109 7.94 9.91 12.91
N GLY A 110 6.96 9.89 13.81
CA GLY A 110 6.61 11.03 14.63
C GLY A 110 5.17 11.49 14.44
N MET A 111 4.81 12.53 15.19
CA MET A 111 3.45 13.09 15.24
C MET A 111 3.42 14.55 14.81
N ASP A 112 3.86 15.46 15.69
CA ASP A 112 3.73 16.90 15.47
C ASP A 112 4.74 17.38 14.43
N LYS A 113 5.97 16.86 14.53
CA LYS A 113 7.04 17.10 13.55
C LYS A 113 7.64 15.78 13.08
N PRO A 114 6.99 15.05 12.16
CA PRO A 114 7.54 13.83 11.61
C PRO A 114 8.93 14.06 11.02
N PHE A 115 9.81 13.08 11.20
CA PHE A 115 11.15 13.06 10.64
C PHE A 115 11.39 11.74 9.93
N ILE A 116 12.37 11.73 9.04
CA ILE A 116 12.72 10.59 8.20
C ILE A 116 14.04 10.01 8.68
N VAL A 117 14.15 8.69 8.66
CA VAL A 117 15.39 7.97 8.92
C VAL A 117 15.61 6.99 7.79
N ILE A 118 16.80 6.99 7.19
CA ILE A 118 17.24 5.99 6.22
C ILE A 118 18.47 5.26 6.76
N THR A 119 18.76 4.08 6.20
CA THR A 119 19.91 3.28 6.62
C THR A 119 21.16 3.59 5.82
N THR A 120 22.34 3.30 6.39
CA THR A 120 23.62 3.34 5.67
C THR A 120 23.58 2.47 4.41
N ALA A 121 22.96 1.29 4.46
CA ALA A 121 22.79 0.45 3.28
C ALA A 121 21.97 1.12 2.16
N ALA A 122 20.95 1.93 2.49
CA ALA A 122 20.24 2.71 1.47
C ALA A 122 21.15 3.76 0.81
N VAL A 123 22.00 4.42 1.59
CA VAL A 123 22.97 5.41 1.06
C VAL A 123 24.02 4.76 0.16
N GLU A 124 24.50 3.58 0.53
CA GLU A 124 25.60 2.89 -0.14
C GLU A 124 25.15 2.10 -1.38
N LYS A 125 23.95 1.50 -1.35
CA LYS A 125 23.49 0.55 -2.36
C LYS A 125 22.56 1.15 -3.41
N LEU A 126 21.96 2.30 -3.12
CA LEU A 126 21.05 2.97 -4.06
C LEU A 126 21.80 3.98 -4.93
N ASP A 127 21.50 3.94 -6.22
CA ASP A 127 21.88 5.02 -7.13
C ASP A 127 21.11 6.30 -6.82
N ASP A 128 21.39 7.37 -7.55
CA ASP A 128 20.79 8.69 -7.28
C ASP A 128 19.28 8.75 -7.57
N ASP A 129 18.79 7.98 -8.53
CA ASP A 129 17.38 7.96 -8.91
C ASP A 129 16.57 7.05 -7.98
N GLU A 130 17.12 5.91 -7.61
CA GLU A 130 16.56 5.00 -6.61
C GLU A 130 16.53 5.64 -5.22
N LEU A 131 17.60 6.36 -4.83
CA LEU A 131 17.63 7.09 -3.57
C LEU A 131 16.58 8.21 -3.56
N ARG A 132 16.39 8.90 -4.70
CA ARG A 132 15.32 9.91 -4.84
C ARG A 132 13.93 9.28 -4.73
N ALA A 133 13.72 8.10 -5.32
CA ALA A 133 12.48 7.36 -5.19
C ALA A 133 12.21 6.95 -3.73
N LEU A 134 13.22 6.44 -3.00
CA LEU A 134 13.11 6.11 -1.58
C LEU A 134 12.79 7.36 -0.74
N LEU A 135 13.49 8.47 -0.96
CA LEU A 135 13.25 9.71 -0.22
C LEU A 135 11.87 10.30 -0.52
N GLY A 136 11.43 10.25 -1.79
CA GLY A 136 10.08 10.64 -2.19
C GLY A 136 9.00 9.78 -1.55
N HIS A 137 9.26 8.48 -1.40
CA HIS A 137 8.38 7.54 -0.70
C HIS A 137 8.21 7.94 0.77
N GLU A 138 9.31 8.22 1.48
CA GLU A 138 9.24 8.67 2.88
C GLU A 138 8.59 10.05 3.04
N ILE A 139 8.86 10.98 2.12
CA ILE A 139 8.14 12.26 2.06
C ILE A 139 6.64 12.01 1.87
N GLY A 140 6.26 11.06 1.00
CA GLY A 140 4.88 10.63 0.80
C GLY A 140 4.20 10.23 2.12
N HIS A 141 4.85 9.39 2.93
CA HIS A 141 4.33 9.04 4.26
C HIS A 141 4.16 10.24 5.19
N VAL A 142 5.11 11.17 5.20
CA VAL A 142 4.99 12.40 6.01
C VAL A 142 3.81 13.23 5.54
N ARG A 143 3.69 13.44 4.22
CA ARG A 143 2.68 14.32 3.61
C ARG A 143 1.27 13.73 3.66
N SER A 144 1.13 12.41 3.64
CA SER A 144 -0.15 11.72 3.82
C SER A 144 -0.53 11.47 5.28
N GLY A 145 0.29 11.92 6.25
CA GLY A 145 0.03 11.72 7.69
C GLY A 145 0.18 10.27 8.16
N HIS A 146 0.80 9.41 7.35
CA HIS A 146 0.98 7.99 7.65
C HIS A 146 1.92 7.75 8.84
N ALA A 147 2.88 8.65 9.07
CA ALA A 147 3.87 8.53 10.14
C ALA A 147 3.22 8.39 11.53
N VAL A 148 2.12 9.10 11.80
CA VAL A 148 1.41 9.08 13.09
C VAL A 148 0.82 7.70 13.35
N TYR A 149 0.03 7.19 12.40
CA TYR A 149 -0.64 5.89 12.54
C TYR A 149 0.34 4.72 12.51
N LYS A 150 1.42 4.80 11.72
CA LYS A 150 2.54 3.84 11.79
C LYS A 150 3.13 3.79 13.18
N THR A 151 3.36 4.95 13.79
CA THR A 151 3.93 5.06 15.13
C THR A 151 3.00 4.44 16.18
N ILE A 152 1.70 4.70 16.11
CA ILE A 152 0.70 4.04 16.95
C ILE A 152 0.77 2.52 16.77
N MET A 153 0.74 2.04 15.53
CA MET A 153 0.78 0.61 15.20
C MET A 153 2.01 -0.07 15.83
N MET A 154 3.21 0.49 15.65
CA MET A 154 4.46 -0.07 16.19
C MET A 154 4.41 -0.24 17.72
N ILE A 155 3.86 0.74 18.43
CA ILE A 155 3.72 0.66 19.89
C ILE A 155 2.70 -0.41 20.27
N LEU A 156 1.54 -0.44 19.60
CA LEU A 156 0.51 -1.43 19.86
C LEU A 156 0.97 -2.86 19.59
N THR A 157 1.75 -3.09 18.54
CA THR A 157 2.35 -4.40 18.26
C THR A 157 3.26 -4.82 19.40
N ARG A 158 4.08 -3.89 19.93
CA ARG A 158 4.95 -4.17 21.09
C ARG A 158 4.14 -4.45 22.36
N TRP A 159 3.05 -3.74 22.59
CA TRP A 159 2.16 -3.98 23.73
C TRP A 159 1.45 -5.32 23.61
N ALA A 160 0.90 -5.63 22.44
CA ALA A 160 0.23 -6.90 22.17
C ALA A 160 1.17 -8.09 22.43
N ALA A 161 2.45 -7.97 22.05
CA ALA A 161 3.47 -8.98 22.37
C ALA A 161 3.63 -9.17 23.89
N ASN A 162 3.70 -8.07 24.66
CA ASN A 162 3.91 -8.09 26.11
C ASN A 162 2.65 -8.41 26.95
N LEU A 163 1.45 -8.17 26.42
CA LEU A 163 0.16 -8.43 27.08
C LEU A 163 -0.50 -9.75 26.61
N SER A 164 0.23 -10.59 25.88
CA SER A 164 -0.25 -11.84 25.27
C SER A 164 -0.92 -12.83 26.25
N TRP A 165 -0.73 -12.66 27.56
CA TRP A 165 -1.28 -13.52 28.62
C TRP A 165 -2.74 -13.21 29.00
N LEU A 166 -3.32 -12.07 28.56
CA LEU A 166 -4.70 -11.68 28.87
C LEU A 166 -5.69 -12.05 27.73
N PRO A 167 -6.64 -12.98 27.93
CA PRO A 167 -7.38 -13.61 26.82
C PRO A 167 -8.41 -12.70 26.12
N VAL A 168 -9.10 -11.79 26.81
CA VAL A 168 -10.22 -11.02 26.21
C VAL A 168 -9.75 -9.70 25.57
N GLY A 169 -8.89 -8.93 26.25
CA GLY A 169 -8.32 -7.70 25.70
C GLY A 169 -7.44 -7.94 24.47
N ALA A 170 -6.80 -9.11 24.40
CA ALA A 170 -5.95 -9.49 23.28
C ALA A 170 -6.73 -9.68 21.97
N ILE A 171 -7.99 -10.16 21.99
CA ILE A 171 -8.74 -10.44 20.75
C ILE A 171 -9.16 -9.12 20.07
N ALA A 172 -9.74 -8.18 20.81
CA ALA A 172 -10.13 -6.88 20.27
C ALA A 172 -8.91 -6.10 19.76
N LEU A 173 -7.82 -6.07 20.54
CA LEU A 173 -6.56 -5.43 20.13
C LEU A 173 -5.96 -6.09 18.89
N ARG A 174 -6.02 -7.42 18.76
CA ARG A 174 -5.58 -8.14 17.55
C ARG A 174 -6.43 -7.79 16.33
N GLY A 175 -7.73 -7.60 16.49
CA GLY A 175 -8.60 -7.13 15.41
C GLY A 175 -8.23 -5.73 14.92
N ILE A 176 -8.00 -4.79 15.85
CA ILE A 176 -7.51 -3.45 15.53
C ILE A 176 -6.15 -3.53 14.83
N LEU A 177 -5.20 -4.30 15.36
CA LEU A 177 -3.89 -4.48 14.76
C LEU A 177 -3.97 -5.06 13.34
N ALA A 178 -4.81 -6.06 13.10
CA ALA A 178 -5.01 -6.63 11.77
C ALA A 178 -5.52 -5.58 10.77
N ALA A 179 -6.47 -4.73 11.19
CA ALA A 179 -6.95 -3.63 10.37
C ALA A 179 -5.86 -2.56 10.14
N MET A 180 -5.05 -2.24 11.14
CA MET A 180 -3.91 -1.33 11.00
C MET A 180 -2.85 -1.87 10.05
N PHE A 181 -2.54 -3.16 10.10
CA PHE A 181 -1.61 -3.80 9.17
C PHE A 181 -2.15 -3.78 7.73
N GLU A 182 -3.46 -4.01 7.53
CA GLU A 182 -4.08 -3.87 6.21
C GLU A 182 -4.01 -2.43 5.69
N TRP A 183 -4.38 -1.46 6.52
CA TRP A 183 -4.24 -0.05 6.19
C TRP A 183 -2.79 0.30 5.82
N TRP A 184 -1.82 -0.11 6.65
CA TRP A 184 -0.41 0.19 6.45
C TRP A 184 0.13 -0.40 5.13
N ARG A 185 -0.32 -1.60 4.74
CA ARG A 185 -0.01 -2.17 3.42
C ARG A 185 -0.51 -1.32 2.26
N LYS A 186 -1.65 -0.63 2.40
CA LYS A 186 -2.15 0.31 1.38
C LYS A 186 -1.42 1.65 1.42
N ALA A 187 -1.05 2.11 2.61
CA ALA A 187 -0.21 3.29 2.80
C ALA A 187 1.17 3.15 2.12
N GLU A 188 1.74 1.94 2.08
CA GLU A 188 2.96 1.64 1.32
C GLU A 188 2.77 1.84 -0.20
N LEU A 189 1.62 1.43 -0.76
CA LEU A 189 1.31 1.65 -2.18
C LEU A 189 1.15 3.13 -2.50
N SER A 190 0.54 3.91 -1.59
CA SER A 190 0.47 5.36 -1.69
C SER A 190 1.85 5.99 -1.69
N ALA A 191 2.75 5.52 -0.82
CA ALA A 191 4.11 6.02 -0.74
C ALA A 191 4.97 5.59 -1.94
N ASP A 192 4.77 4.41 -2.52
CA ASP A 192 5.39 4.02 -3.81
C ASP A 192 5.05 4.98 -4.94
N ARG A 193 3.78 5.38 -5.02
CA ARG A 193 3.32 6.39 -6.00
C ARG A 193 3.97 7.74 -5.74
N ALA A 194 4.09 8.17 -4.48
CA ALA A 194 4.80 9.40 -4.12
C ALA A 194 6.29 9.35 -4.48
N GLY A 195 6.95 8.21 -4.23
CA GLY A 195 8.34 7.96 -4.61
C GLY A 195 8.55 8.04 -6.12
N LEU A 196 7.66 7.40 -6.90
CA LEU A 196 7.66 7.49 -8.35
C LEU A 196 7.41 8.92 -8.85
N LEU A 197 6.48 9.66 -8.26
CA LEU A 197 6.25 11.06 -8.63
C LEU A 197 7.45 11.95 -8.32
N ALA A 198 8.14 11.73 -7.20
CA ALA A 198 9.32 12.51 -6.83
C ALA A 198 10.54 12.20 -7.73
N GLY A 199 10.70 10.94 -8.13
CA GLY A 199 11.76 10.49 -9.03
C GLY A 199 11.48 10.77 -10.51
N GLN A 200 10.22 10.64 -10.91
CA GLN A 200 9.72 10.59 -12.29
C GLN A 200 10.43 9.57 -13.19
N ASP A 201 10.93 8.48 -12.61
CA ASP A 201 11.61 7.40 -13.30
C ASP A 201 11.00 6.05 -12.89
N PRO A 202 10.08 5.49 -13.70
CA PRO A 202 9.51 4.16 -13.47
C PRO A 202 10.55 3.04 -13.35
N ALA A 203 11.66 3.15 -14.08
CA ALA A 203 12.70 2.14 -14.05
C ALA A 203 13.43 2.18 -12.71
N ALA A 204 13.79 3.37 -12.21
CA ALA A 204 14.42 3.53 -10.90
C ALA A 204 13.51 3.08 -9.75
N SER A 205 12.21 3.40 -9.80
CA SER A 205 11.26 2.90 -8.80
C SER A 205 11.15 1.38 -8.81
N THR A 206 11.19 0.75 -9.99
CA THR A 206 11.20 -0.72 -10.10
C THR A 206 12.50 -1.31 -9.57
N ARG A 207 13.66 -0.74 -9.93
CA ARG A 207 14.98 -1.17 -9.41
C ARG A 207 15.08 -1.03 -7.89
N LEU A 208 14.52 0.02 -7.31
CA LEU A 208 14.43 0.18 -5.86
C LEU A 208 13.70 -1.01 -5.22
N LEU A 209 12.53 -1.39 -5.75
CA LEU A 209 11.77 -2.55 -5.26
C LEU A 209 12.52 -3.88 -5.45
N MET A 210 13.24 -4.04 -6.56
CA MET A 210 14.14 -5.20 -6.78
C MET A 210 15.24 -5.25 -5.71
N LYS A 211 15.87 -4.10 -5.39
CA LYS A 211 16.90 -4.01 -4.34
C LYS A 211 16.33 -4.21 -2.94
N LEU A 212 15.07 -3.87 -2.68
CA LEU A 212 14.41 -4.22 -1.42
C LEU A 212 14.16 -5.73 -1.31
N ALA A 213 13.97 -6.44 -2.43
CA ALA A 213 13.81 -7.89 -2.45
C ALA A 213 15.13 -8.66 -2.35
N GLY A 214 16.11 -8.29 -3.19
CA GLY A 214 17.36 -9.05 -3.39
C GLY A 214 18.63 -8.35 -2.91
N GLY A 215 18.57 -7.05 -2.61
CA GLY A 215 19.70 -6.24 -2.16
C GLY A 215 20.63 -5.75 -3.28
N GLY A 216 21.18 -4.55 -3.10
CA GLY A 216 22.48 -4.17 -3.67
C GLY A 216 22.58 -4.16 -5.18
N ASP A 217 23.31 -5.12 -5.73
CA ASP A 217 23.73 -5.15 -7.13
C ASP A 217 22.68 -5.82 -8.02
N LEU A 218 22.24 -5.11 -9.06
CA LEU A 218 21.27 -5.61 -10.03
C LEU A 218 21.94 -6.10 -11.33
N SER A 219 23.27 -6.14 -11.42
CA SER A 219 24.00 -6.55 -12.63
C SER A 219 23.64 -7.95 -13.15
N GLN A 220 23.15 -8.81 -12.25
CA GLN A 220 22.72 -10.18 -12.55
C GLN A 220 21.19 -10.35 -12.50
N ILE A 221 20.43 -9.26 -12.35
CA ILE A 221 18.97 -9.31 -12.17
C ILE A 221 18.28 -8.70 -13.38
N ASP A 222 17.46 -9.51 -14.05
CA ASP A 222 16.63 -9.04 -15.16
C ASP A 222 15.32 -8.43 -14.65
N THR A 223 15.03 -7.18 -15.05
CA THR A 223 13.83 -6.47 -14.62
C THR A 223 12.55 -7.09 -15.19
N ALA A 224 12.57 -7.62 -16.42
CA ALA A 224 11.40 -8.25 -17.00
C ALA A 224 11.06 -9.55 -16.27
N ALA A 225 12.07 -10.39 -15.98
CA ALA A 225 11.92 -11.60 -15.18
C ALA A 225 11.39 -11.31 -13.77
N PHE A 226 11.82 -10.21 -13.13
CA PHE A 226 11.26 -9.80 -11.84
C PHE A 226 9.77 -9.40 -11.93
N LEU A 227 9.35 -8.77 -13.03
CA LEU A 227 7.95 -8.45 -13.28
C LEU A 227 7.11 -9.69 -13.66
N GLU A 228 7.70 -10.66 -14.36
CA GLU A 228 7.10 -11.97 -14.61
C GLU A 228 6.90 -12.73 -13.30
N GLN A 229 7.89 -12.70 -12.40
CA GLN A 229 7.78 -13.23 -11.04
C GLN A 229 6.63 -12.55 -10.26
N ALA A 230 6.44 -11.24 -10.45
CA ALA A 230 5.31 -10.54 -9.84
C ALA A 230 3.95 -11.01 -10.39
N ALA A 231 3.86 -11.25 -11.71
CA ALA A 231 2.67 -11.83 -12.32
C ALA A 231 2.40 -13.25 -11.79
N GLU A 232 3.43 -14.09 -11.68
CA GLU A 232 3.34 -15.42 -11.08
C GLU A 232 2.88 -15.36 -9.62
N TYR A 233 3.40 -14.43 -8.82
CA TYR A 233 2.95 -14.23 -7.44
C TYR A 233 1.47 -13.86 -7.37
N GLU A 234 0.94 -13.07 -8.30
CA GLU A 234 -0.47 -12.66 -8.32
C GLU A 234 -1.41 -13.75 -8.81
N SER A 235 -1.05 -14.47 -9.88
CA SER A 235 -1.95 -15.44 -10.54
C SER A 235 -1.67 -16.90 -10.18
N GLY A 236 -0.49 -17.19 -9.63
CA GLY A 236 0.01 -18.54 -9.44
C GLY A 236 -0.40 -19.19 -8.13
N GLY A 237 -0.33 -20.52 -8.12
CA GLY A 237 -0.55 -21.38 -6.95
C GLY A 237 -1.96 -21.96 -6.87
N ASP A 238 -2.17 -22.78 -5.84
CA ASP A 238 -3.46 -23.36 -5.50
C ASP A 238 -4.14 -22.60 -4.32
N LEU A 239 -5.26 -23.14 -3.82
CA LEU A 239 -5.97 -22.56 -2.68
C LEU A 239 -5.09 -22.52 -1.40
N ARG A 240 -4.22 -23.51 -1.22
CA ARG A 240 -3.30 -23.58 -0.08
C ARG A 240 -2.24 -22.48 -0.19
N ASP A 241 -1.73 -22.23 -1.39
CA ASP A 241 -0.80 -21.13 -1.64
C ASP A 241 -1.46 -19.78 -1.37
N SER A 242 -2.73 -19.62 -1.73
CA SER A 242 -3.52 -18.41 -1.45
C SER A 242 -3.67 -18.16 0.08
N ILE A 243 -3.93 -19.21 0.85
CA ILE A 243 -3.96 -19.16 2.32
C ILE A 243 -2.56 -18.82 2.88
N HIS A 244 -1.50 -19.36 2.28
CA HIS A 244 -0.13 -19.06 2.68
C HIS A 244 0.22 -17.59 2.43
N LYS A 245 -0.12 -17.05 1.26
CA LYS A 245 0.06 -15.63 0.93
C LYS A 245 -0.66 -14.72 1.93
N LEU A 246 -1.90 -15.06 2.32
CA LEU A 246 -2.62 -14.34 3.38
C LEU A 246 -1.88 -14.41 4.71
N GLY A 247 -1.42 -15.58 5.13
CA GLY A 247 -0.66 -15.77 6.37
C GLY A 247 0.65 -14.96 6.40
N MET A 248 1.40 -14.98 5.30
CA MET A 248 2.64 -14.20 5.13
C MET A 248 2.38 -12.70 5.22
N THR A 249 1.28 -12.24 4.62
CA THR A 249 0.99 -10.81 4.46
C THR A 249 0.34 -10.22 5.71
N ALA A 250 -0.49 -10.98 6.42
CA ALA A 250 -1.33 -10.51 7.53
C ALA A 250 -0.54 -9.81 8.66
N TRP A 251 0.68 -10.28 8.94
CA TRP A 251 1.55 -9.77 10.01
C TRP A 251 2.82 -9.08 9.49
N SER A 252 2.92 -8.86 8.18
CA SER A 252 4.03 -8.11 7.58
C SER A 252 3.77 -6.61 7.68
N THR A 253 4.81 -5.85 8.04
CA THR A 253 4.79 -4.39 7.96
C THR A 253 4.89 -3.89 6.52
N HIS A 254 5.30 -4.69 5.54
CA HIS A 254 5.36 -4.21 4.15
C HIS A 254 4.75 -5.27 3.24
N PRO A 255 3.98 -4.88 2.21
CA PRO A 255 3.67 -5.81 1.13
C PRO A 255 4.97 -6.32 0.53
N VAL A 256 4.97 -7.56 0.04
CA VAL A 256 6.16 -8.12 -0.62
C VAL A 256 6.57 -7.25 -1.82
N PRO A 257 7.87 -7.03 -2.08
CA PRO A 257 8.30 -6.06 -3.11
C PRO A 257 7.77 -6.36 -4.52
N VAL A 258 7.61 -7.63 -4.87
CA VAL A 258 7.03 -8.06 -6.15
C VAL A 258 5.59 -7.56 -6.33
N ALA A 259 4.77 -7.60 -5.28
CA ALA A 259 3.39 -7.11 -5.31
C ALA A 259 3.36 -5.58 -5.45
N ARG A 260 4.27 -4.87 -4.77
CA ARG A 260 4.41 -3.41 -4.89
C ARG A 260 4.79 -2.99 -6.31
N ALA A 261 5.71 -3.73 -6.95
CA ALA A 261 6.16 -3.44 -8.31
C ALA A 261 5.01 -3.60 -9.31
N SER A 262 4.22 -4.66 -9.17
CA SER A 262 3.03 -4.87 -9.98
C SER A 262 1.97 -3.79 -9.78
N GLU A 263 1.65 -3.43 -8.54
CA GLU A 263 0.66 -2.36 -8.25
C GLU A 263 1.11 -0.99 -8.76
N LEU A 264 2.39 -0.65 -8.64
CA LEU A 264 2.94 0.58 -9.20
C LEU A 264 2.86 0.58 -10.73
N ARG A 265 3.14 -0.58 -11.37
CA ARG A 265 3.02 -0.75 -12.82
C ARG A 265 1.57 -0.59 -13.30
N LYS A 266 0.61 -1.21 -12.62
CA LYS A 266 -0.83 -1.06 -12.92
C LYS A 266 -1.26 0.42 -12.87
N TRP A 267 -0.78 1.17 -11.88
CA TRP A 267 -1.07 2.60 -11.76
C TRP A 267 -0.48 3.44 -12.90
N ILE A 268 0.73 3.10 -13.37
CA ILE A 268 1.33 3.71 -14.56
C ILE A 268 0.50 3.38 -15.81
N ASP A 269 0.21 2.10 -16.02
CA ASP A 269 -0.46 1.61 -17.24
C ASP A 269 -1.93 2.06 -17.31
N ALA A 270 -2.58 2.29 -16.17
CA ALA A 270 -3.91 2.92 -16.08
C ALA A 270 -3.91 4.41 -16.49
N GLY A 271 -2.73 5.04 -16.62
CA GLY A 271 -2.56 6.42 -17.07
C GLY A 271 -2.62 7.47 -15.97
N ASP A 272 -2.89 7.09 -14.72
CA ASP A 272 -2.94 8.02 -13.58
C ASP A 272 -1.63 8.78 -13.40
N TYR A 273 -0.50 8.07 -13.42
CA TYR A 273 0.83 8.67 -13.36
C TYR A 273 1.03 9.73 -14.45
N GLY A 274 0.67 9.40 -15.70
CA GLY A 274 0.78 10.30 -16.84
C GLY A 274 -0.11 11.54 -16.70
N ARG A 275 -1.35 11.38 -16.20
CA ARG A 275 -2.27 12.50 -15.95
C ARG A 275 -1.72 13.49 -14.93
N ILE A 276 -1.18 12.97 -13.82
CA ILE A 276 -0.58 13.80 -12.76
C ILE A 276 0.61 14.58 -13.31
N LEU A 277 1.51 13.92 -14.05
CA LEU A 277 2.63 14.63 -14.69
C LEU A 277 2.17 15.65 -15.75
N GLY A 278 1.00 15.46 -16.33
CA GLY A 278 0.33 16.40 -17.23
C GLY A 278 -0.33 17.60 -16.54
N GLY A 279 -0.35 17.64 -15.20
CA GLY A 279 -0.94 18.75 -14.44
C GLY A 279 -2.35 18.49 -13.90
N ASP A 280 -2.96 17.34 -14.25
CA ASP A 280 -4.29 16.92 -13.81
C ASP A 280 -4.19 16.14 -12.49
N TYR A 281 -4.26 16.86 -11.37
CA TYR A 281 -4.18 16.30 -10.03
C TYR A 281 -4.86 17.20 -8.99
N PRO A 282 -5.36 16.63 -7.87
CA PRO A 282 -5.93 17.41 -6.78
C PRO A 282 -4.90 18.33 -6.13
N ARG A 283 -5.34 19.54 -5.79
CA ARG A 283 -4.51 20.60 -5.22
C ARG A 283 -4.80 20.78 -3.74
N ARG A 284 -3.79 21.12 -2.93
CA ARG A 284 -3.90 21.23 -1.47
C ARG A 284 -4.91 22.27 -0.99
N ASP A 285 -5.08 23.35 -1.73
CA ASP A 285 -6.08 24.39 -1.45
C ASP A 285 -7.52 23.86 -1.51
N SER A 286 -7.75 22.78 -2.25
CA SER A 286 -9.05 22.11 -2.36
C SER A 286 -9.28 21.00 -1.32
N ASP A 287 -8.27 20.64 -0.51
CA ASP A 287 -8.37 19.51 0.44
C ASP A 287 -9.48 19.70 1.47
N GLY A 288 -9.75 20.93 1.90
CA GLY A 288 -10.83 21.24 2.86
C GLY A 288 -12.25 20.97 2.33
N ASN A 289 -12.40 20.87 1.01
CA ASN A 289 -13.68 20.56 0.35
C ASN A 289 -13.82 19.07 0.02
N ALA A 290 -12.86 18.23 0.42
CA ALA A 290 -12.89 16.80 0.16
C ALA A 290 -14.06 16.12 0.90
N SER A 291 -14.80 15.28 0.17
CA SER A 291 -15.92 14.52 0.70
C SER A 291 -15.46 13.16 1.24
N VAL A 292 -15.75 12.90 2.52
CA VAL A 292 -15.52 11.58 3.16
C VAL A 292 -16.34 10.49 2.47
N THR A 293 -17.57 10.81 2.03
CA THR A 293 -18.43 9.87 1.31
C THR A 293 -17.82 9.45 -0.02
N ASP A 294 -17.19 10.38 -0.74
CA ASP A 294 -16.51 10.08 -2.01
C ASP A 294 -15.28 9.20 -1.79
N ASP A 295 -14.53 9.43 -0.70
CA ASP A 295 -13.38 8.58 -0.33
C ASP A 295 -13.81 7.15 0.01
N ILE A 296 -14.92 6.98 0.74
CA ILE A 296 -15.50 5.66 1.02
C ILE A 296 -15.93 4.98 -0.27
N LYS A 297 -16.59 5.71 -1.17
CA LYS A 297 -17.03 5.18 -2.46
C LYS A 297 -15.84 4.75 -3.33
N ALA A 298 -14.82 5.60 -3.45
CA ALA A 298 -13.61 5.30 -4.20
C ALA A 298 -12.87 4.08 -3.65
N ALA A 299 -12.82 3.93 -2.32
CA ALA A 299 -12.27 2.75 -1.69
C ALA A 299 -13.10 1.49 -2.01
N ALA A 300 -14.43 1.57 -1.91
CA ALA A 300 -15.32 0.46 -2.24
C ALA A 300 -15.19 0.03 -3.71
N ASP A 301 -15.10 0.98 -4.63
CA ASP A 301 -14.88 0.73 -6.05
C ASP A 301 -13.51 0.08 -6.30
N SER A 302 -12.46 0.55 -5.62
CA SER A 302 -11.13 -0.06 -5.66
C SER A 302 -11.14 -1.51 -5.17
N TYR A 303 -11.73 -1.79 -4.01
CA TYR A 303 -11.85 -3.16 -3.50
C TYR A 303 -12.68 -4.05 -4.43
N ARG A 304 -13.78 -3.53 -4.99
CA ARG A 304 -14.61 -4.25 -5.95
C ARG A 304 -13.84 -4.59 -7.22
N GLN A 305 -13.08 -3.63 -7.76
CA GLN A 305 -12.23 -3.85 -8.92
C GLN A 305 -11.17 -4.91 -8.62
N THR A 306 -10.43 -4.79 -7.50
CA THR A 306 -9.44 -5.80 -7.08
C THR A 306 -10.07 -7.19 -6.95
N PHE A 307 -11.26 -7.31 -6.35
CA PHE A 307 -11.96 -8.58 -6.22
C PHE A 307 -12.37 -9.19 -7.57
N ASN A 308 -12.86 -8.36 -8.49
CA ASN A 308 -13.31 -8.80 -9.82
C ASN A 308 -12.15 -9.19 -10.74
N THR A 309 -11.02 -8.49 -10.66
CA THR A 309 -9.85 -8.73 -11.51
C THR A 309 -8.81 -9.66 -10.90
N SER A 310 -8.95 -10.01 -9.61
CA SER A 310 -8.01 -10.91 -8.94
C SER A 310 -8.02 -12.29 -9.58
N GLN A 311 -6.84 -12.79 -9.92
CA GLN A 311 -6.62 -14.14 -10.43
C GLN A 311 -6.34 -15.15 -9.30
N ASP A 312 -6.40 -14.72 -8.05
CA ASP A 312 -6.11 -15.56 -6.89
C ASP A 312 -7.17 -16.69 -6.74
N PRO A 313 -6.75 -17.96 -6.55
CA PRO A 313 -7.65 -19.10 -6.40
C PRO A 313 -8.67 -18.96 -5.27
N LEU A 314 -8.32 -18.35 -4.13
CA LEU A 314 -9.24 -18.13 -3.01
C LEU A 314 -10.33 -17.13 -3.39
N VAL A 315 -9.96 -16.04 -4.09
CA VAL A 315 -10.93 -15.06 -4.60
C VAL A 315 -11.83 -15.70 -5.66
N GLY A 316 -11.27 -16.52 -6.54
CA GLY A 316 -12.02 -17.31 -7.52
C GLY A 316 -13.04 -18.25 -6.87
N LEU A 317 -12.68 -18.92 -5.77
CA LEU A 317 -13.60 -19.76 -5.00
C LEU A 317 -14.72 -18.92 -4.36
N LEU A 318 -14.38 -17.79 -3.73
CA LEU A 318 -15.37 -16.88 -3.13
C LEU A 318 -16.36 -16.35 -4.17
N ARG A 319 -15.88 -15.99 -5.37
CA ARG A 319 -16.73 -15.62 -6.51
C ARG A 319 -17.70 -16.75 -6.88
N LYS A 320 -17.20 -17.98 -7.08
CA LYS A 320 -18.03 -19.15 -7.40
C LYS A 320 -19.08 -19.46 -6.33
N VAL A 321 -18.74 -19.32 -5.05
CA VAL A 321 -19.70 -19.51 -3.94
C VAL A 321 -20.74 -18.39 -3.91
N GLY A 322 -20.34 -17.14 -4.10
CA GLY A 322 -21.25 -16.00 -4.18
C GLY A 322 -22.21 -16.08 -5.37
N ASP A 323 -21.69 -16.40 -6.56
CA ASP A 323 -22.46 -16.61 -7.78
C ASP A 323 -23.39 -17.83 -7.65
N GLY A 324 -22.91 -18.92 -7.04
CA GLY A 324 -23.71 -20.12 -6.75
C GLY A 324 -24.83 -19.87 -5.74
N ALA A 325 -24.63 -18.98 -4.76
CA ALA A 325 -25.69 -18.54 -3.85
C ALA A 325 -26.73 -17.67 -4.55
N ALA A 326 -26.31 -16.84 -5.52
CA ALA A 326 -27.22 -16.08 -6.38
C ALA A 326 -28.01 -17.00 -7.35
N ASP A 327 -27.41 -18.07 -7.85
CA ASP A 327 -28.08 -19.09 -8.68
C ASP A 327 -29.03 -19.99 -7.87
N LEU A 328 -28.69 -20.31 -6.61
CA LEU A 328 -29.59 -20.99 -5.67
C LEU A 328 -30.77 -20.09 -5.28
N ALA A 329 -30.55 -18.79 -5.05
CA ALA A 329 -31.62 -17.83 -4.83
C ALA A 329 -32.48 -17.63 -6.10
N GLY A 330 -31.86 -17.59 -7.28
CA GLY A 330 -32.54 -17.46 -8.56
C GLY A 330 -33.32 -18.71 -8.97
N SER A 331 -32.83 -19.91 -8.64
CA SER A 331 -33.55 -21.18 -8.85
C SER A 331 -34.68 -21.38 -7.85
N ALA A 332 -34.51 -20.98 -6.59
CA ALA A 332 -35.60 -20.96 -5.60
C ALA A 332 -36.69 -19.94 -5.98
N ALA A 333 -36.30 -18.76 -6.47
CA ALA A 333 -37.23 -17.75 -6.95
C ALA A 333 -37.95 -18.15 -8.26
N ARG A 334 -37.27 -18.89 -9.16
CA ARG A 334 -37.88 -19.49 -10.36
C ARG A 334 -38.83 -20.62 -9.99
N GLY A 335 -38.44 -21.52 -9.08
CA GLY A 335 -39.31 -22.59 -8.58
C GLY A 335 -40.54 -22.07 -7.82
N ALA A 336 -40.39 -20.98 -7.05
CA ALA A 336 -41.49 -20.30 -6.39
C ALA A 336 -42.41 -19.58 -7.39
N ARG A 337 -41.86 -19.01 -8.48
CA ARG A 337 -42.65 -18.43 -9.58
C ARG A 337 -43.40 -19.50 -10.37
N ASP A 338 -42.77 -20.62 -10.70
CA ASP A 338 -43.40 -21.74 -11.43
C ASP A 338 -44.51 -22.39 -10.59
N TRP A 339 -44.32 -22.45 -9.27
CA TRP A 339 -45.36 -22.89 -8.32
C TRP A 339 -46.52 -21.88 -8.25
N ALA A 340 -46.22 -20.57 -8.24
CA ALA A 340 -47.23 -19.51 -8.21
C ALA A 340 -47.95 -19.29 -9.55
N SER A 341 -47.32 -19.61 -10.69
CA SER A 341 -47.90 -19.45 -12.04
C SER A 341 -48.66 -20.67 -12.54
N GLY A 342 -48.78 -21.74 -11.74
CA GLY A 342 -49.82 -22.74 -11.93
C GLY A 342 -49.84 -23.46 -13.29
N THR A 343 -48.69 -23.82 -13.85
CA THR A 343 -48.62 -24.79 -14.97
C THR A 343 -48.23 -26.17 -14.44
N GLY A 344 -49.16 -26.78 -13.70
CA GLY A 344 -49.11 -28.21 -13.38
C GLY A 344 -49.29 -29.03 -14.66
N ARG A 345 -48.19 -29.50 -15.24
CA ARG A 345 -48.22 -30.46 -16.35
C ARG A 345 -48.75 -31.80 -15.80
N ARG A 346 -50.06 -32.03 -15.98
CA ARG A 346 -50.69 -33.35 -15.84
C ARG A 346 -49.86 -34.37 -16.62
N ARG A 347 -49.30 -35.34 -15.91
CA ARG A 347 -48.71 -36.56 -16.46
C ARG A 347 -49.82 -37.59 -16.47
N ASP A 348 -50.50 -37.75 -17.61
CA ASP A 348 -51.43 -38.85 -17.82
C ASP A 348 -50.61 -40.15 -17.95
N GLY A 349 -51.08 -41.19 -17.27
CA GLY A 349 -50.55 -42.55 -17.35
C GLY A 349 -51.59 -43.49 -17.94
N GLY A 350 -51.11 -44.50 -18.69
CA GLY A 350 -51.89 -45.55 -19.37
C GLY A 350 -51.67 -45.47 -20.89
N GLU A 351 -51.34 -46.52 -21.64
CA GLU A 351 -51.38 -47.97 -21.43
C GLU A 351 -50.27 -48.64 -22.30
N ASP A 352 -49.74 -49.76 -21.81
CA ASP A 352 -48.96 -50.72 -22.58
C ASP A 352 -49.88 -51.55 -23.50
N THR A 353 -49.52 -51.69 -24.77
CA THR A 353 -49.90 -52.85 -25.60
C THR A 353 -48.88 -53.06 -26.73
N PRO A 354 -48.28 -54.26 -26.88
CA PRO A 354 -47.44 -54.56 -28.04
C PRO A 354 -48.26 -55.17 -29.20
N PRO A 355 -47.77 -55.06 -30.46
CA PRO A 355 -48.51 -55.49 -31.65
C PRO A 355 -48.31 -56.99 -31.96
N PRO A 356 -49.15 -57.57 -32.83
CA PRO A 356 -49.32 -59.01 -32.94
C PRO A 356 -48.39 -59.66 -33.97
N ALA A 357 -47.89 -60.86 -33.63
CA ALA A 357 -48.11 -62.12 -34.35
C ALA A 357 -47.52 -63.28 -33.53
#